data_AF-A0A958D2E7-F1
#
_entry.id   AF-A0A958D2E7-F1
#
_cell.length_a   1.000
_cell.length_b   1.000
_cell.length_c   1.000
_cell.angle_alpha   90.00
_cell.angle_beta   90.00
_cell.angle_gamma   90.00
#
_symmetry.space_group_name_H-M   'P 1'
#
loop_
_entity.id
_entity.type
_entity.pdbx_description
1 polymer ?
#
loop_
_entity_poly.entity_id
_entity_poly.type
_entity_poly.pdbx_seq_one_letter_code
_entity_poly.pdbx_strand_id
1 'polypeptide(L)'
;MPITPRELSAEQLRRLCSPDDLSFQSTAELELLDDIIGQERATRAIEFGLDIPYYGYNIFALGPSGAGKTTTITQYLERKAATLPIPNDWAYVNDFERPDEPKALRLPPGGGAKLRDRFDQLLDELEELLPKAFESENYEQHRKEMVQELDERRQRVVEAMEASARSQGFAIIETPTGLLFAPLIDGKAATREQFEQLPEEQRNALEAAEPALVEQMEKTLREVKTINDEAISRLQHLDREIAAATLGPGFDELKEQYAEWDDILTYLEDVRQHIAHHVDRFKSQTDDGEAPASDI
;
A
#
# COMPACT_ATOMS: atom_id res chain seq x y z
N MET A 1 86.90 -38.96 0.10
CA MET A 1 86.27 -40.05 -0.69
C MET A 1 84.90 -39.57 -1.12
N PRO A 2 84.49 -39.74 -2.39
CA PRO A 2 83.13 -39.41 -2.79
C PRO A 2 82.17 -40.33 -2.03
N ILE A 3 81.11 -39.75 -1.44
CA ILE A 3 80.06 -40.52 -0.79
C ILE A 3 79.27 -41.18 -1.92
N THR A 4 79.52 -42.46 -2.18
CA THR A 4 78.71 -43.24 -3.10
C THR A 4 77.33 -43.44 -2.45
N PRO A 5 76.25 -42.92 -3.05
CA PRO A 5 74.91 -43.13 -2.51
C PRO A 5 74.60 -44.63 -2.48
N ARG A 6 74.01 -45.10 -1.38
CA ARG A 6 73.60 -46.50 -1.22
C ARG A 6 72.53 -46.83 -2.26
N GLU A 7 72.81 -47.83 -3.09
CA GLU A 7 71.85 -48.36 -4.05
C GLU A 7 70.68 -49.03 -3.30
N LEU A 8 69.45 -48.70 -3.67
CA LEU A 8 68.23 -49.26 -3.09
C LEU A 8 67.78 -50.47 -3.92
N SER A 9 67.37 -51.55 -3.24
CA SER A 9 66.75 -52.70 -3.93
C SER A 9 65.33 -52.36 -4.37
N ALA A 10 64.81 -53.09 -5.37
CA ALA A 10 63.43 -52.92 -5.86
C ALA A 10 62.37 -53.04 -4.73
N GLU A 11 62.63 -53.88 -3.73
CA GLU A 11 61.77 -54.05 -2.55
C GLU A 11 61.76 -52.80 -1.66
N GLN A 12 62.89 -52.11 -1.53
CA GLN A 12 63.01 -50.87 -0.75
C GLN A 12 62.32 -49.67 -1.41
N LEU A 13 62.00 -49.77 -2.71
CA LEU A 13 61.29 -48.75 -3.46
C LEU A 13 59.76 -48.91 -3.38
N ARG A 14 59.26 -50.03 -2.83
CA ARG A 14 57.82 -50.32 -2.77
C ARG A 14 57.31 -50.23 -1.33
N ARG A 15 56.31 -49.37 -1.10
CA ARG A 15 55.45 -49.48 0.08
C ARG A 15 54.34 -50.49 -0.21
N LEU A 16 54.27 -51.55 0.59
CA LEU A 16 53.23 -52.56 0.54
C LEU A 16 52.22 -52.31 1.66
N CYS A 17 50.93 -52.33 1.33
CA CYS A 17 49.85 -52.44 2.31
C CYS A 17 49.36 -53.89 2.25
N SER A 18 49.45 -54.64 3.36
CA SER A 18 48.97 -56.02 3.38
C SER A 18 47.45 -56.03 3.52
N PRO A 19 46.70 -56.72 2.64
CA PRO A 19 45.25 -56.87 2.82
C PRO A 19 44.87 -57.54 4.14
N ASP A 20 45.72 -58.41 4.66
CA ASP A 20 45.52 -59.10 5.94
C ASP A 20 45.58 -58.14 7.14
N ASP A 21 46.11 -56.93 6.97
CA ASP A 21 46.15 -55.88 8.01
C ASP A 21 44.80 -55.12 8.11
N LEU A 22 43.88 -55.33 7.17
CA LEU A 22 42.56 -54.68 7.14
C LEU A 22 41.49 -55.59 7.76
N SER A 23 40.67 -55.04 8.64
CA SER A 23 39.62 -55.79 9.35
C SER A 23 38.32 -55.99 8.55
N PHE A 24 38.31 -55.69 7.25
CA PHE A 24 37.13 -55.70 6.38
C PHE A 24 37.48 -56.30 5.01
N GLN A 25 36.49 -56.91 4.33
CA GLN A 25 36.71 -57.48 3.00
C GLN A 25 36.38 -56.49 1.87
N SER A 26 35.45 -55.57 2.12
CA SER A 26 35.04 -54.54 1.18
C SER A 26 34.85 -53.19 1.86
N THR A 27 35.16 -52.10 1.16
CA THR A 27 34.88 -50.74 1.66
C THR A 27 33.39 -50.45 1.80
N ALA A 28 32.51 -51.30 1.25
CA ALA A 28 31.07 -51.22 1.47
C ALA A 28 30.65 -51.61 2.90
N GLU A 29 31.51 -52.31 3.64
CA GLU A 29 31.29 -52.70 5.05
C GLU A 29 31.67 -51.59 6.03
N LEU A 30 32.33 -50.54 5.55
CA LEU A 30 32.79 -49.45 6.40
C LEU A 30 31.69 -48.42 6.60
N GLU A 31 31.55 -47.96 7.83
CA GLU A 31 30.75 -46.78 8.14
C GLU A 31 31.37 -45.56 7.45
N LEU A 32 30.49 -44.68 6.95
CA LEU A 32 30.92 -43.42 6.35
C LEU A 32 31.57 -42.57 7.43
N LEU A 33 32.78 -42.10 7.13
CA LEU A 33 33.48 -41.16 8.00
C LEU A 33 32.79 -39.82 7.91
N ASP A 34 32.07 -39.49 8.98
CA ASP A 34 31.44 -38.19 9.19
C ASP A 34 32.46 -37.15 9.68
N ASP A 35 33.67 -37.56 10.05
CA ASP A 35 34.68 -36.67 10.59
C ASP A 35 35.54 -36.01 9.51
N ILE A 36 35.93 -34.76 9.76
CA ILE A 36 36.82 -34.01 8.89
C ILE A 36 38.25 -34.53 9.09
N ILE A 37 38.71 -35.39 8.18
CA ILE A 37 40.02 -36.05 8.29
C ILE A 37 41.18 -35.08 8.02
N GLY A 38 42.14 -35.01 8.93
CA GLY A 38 43.44 -34.37 8.70
C GLY A 38 43.43 -32.83 8.63
N GLN A 39 42.32 -32.19 9.01
CA GLN A 39 42.14 -30.73 8.94
C GLN A 39 41.86 -30.08 10.31
N GLU A 40 42.43 -30.62 11.39
CA GLU A 40 42.16 -30.15 12.77
C GLU A 40 42.34 -28.63 12.96
N ARG A 41 43.33 -28.03 12.30
CA ARG A 41 43.56 -26.58 12.35
C ARG A 41 42.41 -25.81 11.69
N ALA A 42 41.92 -26.29 10.56
CA ALA A 42 40.83 -25.65 9.84
C ALA A 42 39.53 -25.78 10.64
N THR A 43 39.24 -26.96 11.18
CA THR A 43 38.06 -27.19 12.04
C THR A 43 38.06 -26.27 13.26
N ARG A 44 39.19 -26.14 13.97
CA ARG A 44 39.33 -25.21 15.11
C ARG A 44 39.14 -23.74 14.72
N ALA A 45 39.59 -23.34 13.53
CA ALA A 45 39.41 -21.98 13.04
C ALA A 45 37.94 -21.68 12.68
N ILE A 46 37.23 -22.67 12.13
CA ILE A 46 35.80 -22.57 11.83
C ILE A 46 35.00 -22.48 13.14
N GLU A 47 35.29 -23.35 14.11
CA GLU A 47 34.66 -23.34 15.43
C GLU A 47 34.84 -21.99 16.13
N PHE A 48 36.08 -21.52 16.23
CA PHE A 48 36.39 -20.21 16.82
C PHE A 48 35.66 -19.07 16.11
N GLY A 49 35.64 -19.07 14.77
CA GLY A 49 34.99 -18.01 14.00
C GLY A 49 33.47 -17.99 14.16
N LEU A 50 32.83 -19.15 14.29
CA LEU A 50 31.38 -19.28 14.43
C LEU A 50 30.90 -19.00 15.86
N ASP A 51 31.75 -19.16 16.86
CA ASP A 51 31.43 -18.85 18.26
C ASP A 51 31.56 -17.35 18.58
N ILE A 52 31.99 -16.50 17.62
CA ILE A 52 32.01 -15.04 17.78
C ILE A 52 30.60 -14.49 17.47
N PRO A 53 29.84 -13.97 18.46
CA PRO A 53 28.44 -13.57 18.26
C PRO A 53 28.29 -12.14 17.69
N TYR A 54 29.36 -11.55 17.15
CA TYR A 54 29.39 -10.16 16.72
C TYR A 54 29.28 -10.04 15.20
N TYR A 55 28.46 -9.11 14.75
CA TYR A 55 28.34 -8.76 13.33
C TYR A 55 29.67 -8.23 12.76
N GLY A 56 29.97 -8.57 11.51
CA GLY A 56 31.17 -8.12 10.80
C GLY A 56 32.35 -9.11 10.82
N TYR A 57 32.24 -10.21 11.58
CA TYR A 57 33.21 -11.30 11.55
C TYR A 57 32.85 -12.30 10.46
N ASN A 58 33.76 -12.49 9.51
CA ASN A 58 33.58 -13.40 8.38
C ASN A 58 34.73 -14.40 8.34
N ILE A 59 34.43 -15.65 7.96
CA ILE A 59 35.44 -16.70 7.77
C ILE A 59 35.79 -16.78 6.28
N PHE A 60 37.08 -16.73 5.96
CA PHE A 60 37.58 -16.95 4.61
C PHE A 60 38.39 -18.25 4.55
N ALA A 61 38.02 -19.16 3.66
CA ALA A 61 38.63 -20.48 3.53
C ALA A 61 39.62 -20.54 2.36
N LEU A 62 40.91 -20.69 2.66
CA LEU A 62 41.98 -20.81 1.68
C LEU A 62 42.57 -22.22 1.66
N GLY A 63 42.80 -22.78 0.46
CA GLY A 63 43.47 -24.06 0.30
C GLY A 63 43.44 -24.56 -1.14
N PRO A 64 44.23 -25.60 -1.46
CA PRO A 64 44.36 -26.12 -2.83
C PRO A 64 43.02 -26.59 -3.41
N SER A 65 42.95 -26.66 -4.74
CA SER A 65 41.80 -27.24 -5.42
C SER A 65 41.67 -28.73 -5.08
N GLY A 66 40.43 -29.24 -4.97
CA GLY A 66 40.15 -30.63 -4.59
C GLY A 66 40.29 -30.95 -3.09
N ALA A 67 40.66 -30.00 -2.24
CA ALA A 67 40.83 -30.23 -0.79
C ALA A 67 39.51 -30.35 0.01
N GLY A 68 38.35 -30.44 -0.65
CA GLY A 68 37.06 -30.62 0.02
C GLY A 68 36.59 -29.45 0.90
N LYS A 69 37.09 -28.22 0.68
CA LYS A 69 36.84 -27.04 1.53
C LYS A 69 35.35 -26.77 1.77
N THR A 70 34.57 -26.68 0.69
CA THR A 70 33.13 -26.40 0.76
C THR A 70 32.38 -27.51 1.50
N THR A 71 32.68 -28.77 1.18
CA THR A 71 32.09 -29.93 1.85
C THR A 71 32.36 -29.90 3.35
N THR A 72 33.62 -29.67 3.74
CA THR A 72 34.06 -29.59 5.13
C THR A 72 33.32 -28.50 5.91
N ILE A 73 33.24 -27.30 5.34
CA ILE A 73 32.58 -26.15 5.97
C ILE A 73 31.07 -26.39 6.08
N THR A 74 30.44 -26.90 5.02
CA THR A 74 28.99 -27.13 4.97
C THR A 74 28.58 -28.18 6.01
N GLN A 75 29.27 -29.32 6.07
CA GLN A 75 29.00 -30.37 7.06
C GLN A 75 29.14 -29.85 8.50
N TYR A 76 30.16 -29.03 8.77
CA TYR A 76 30.32 -28.41 10.08
C TYR A 76 29.18 -27.45 10.40
N LEU A 77 28.81 -26.58 9.46
CA LEU A 77 27.72 -25.61 9.62
C LEU A 77 26.37 -26.29 9.84
N GLU A 78 26.06 -27.35 9.09
CA GLU A 78 24.81 -28.12 9.25
C GLU A 78 24.70 -28.74 10.64
N ARG A 79 25.79 -29.35 11.14
CA ARG A 79 25.83 -29.90 12.51
C ARG A 79 25.62 -28.84 13.57
N LYS A 80 26.30 -27.69 13.45
CA LYS A 80 26.15 -26.58 14.41
C LYS A 80 24.75 -25.99 14.33
N ALA A 81 24.23 -25.73 13.13
CA ALA A 81 22.90 -25.16 12.91
C ALA A 81 21.79 -26.03 13.52
N ALA A 82 21.91 -27.35 13.44
CA ALA A 82 20.95 -28.29 14.06
C ALA A 82 20.85 -28.17 15.59
N THR A 83 21.85 -27.56 16.25
CA THR A 83 21.87 -27.32 17.71
C THR A 83 21.40 -25.91 18.09
N LEU A 84 21.19 -25.02 17.12
CA LEU A 84 20.82 -23.63 17.35
C LEU A 84 19.30 -23.44 17.27
N PRO A 85 18.76 -22.37 17.89
CA PRO A 85 17.36 -22.00 17.72
C PRO A 85 17.02 -21.80 16.25
N ILE A 86 15.78 -22.16 15.88
CA ILE A 86 15.27 -21.91 14.53
C ILE A 86 15.32 -20.39 14.28
N PRO A 87 15.91 -19.94 13.15
CA PRO A 87 16.01 -18.53 12.85
C PRO A 87 14.61 -17.92 12.64
N ASN A 88 14.49 -16.64 12.96
CA ASN A 88 13.29 -15.85 12.68
C ASN A 88 13.03 -15.77 11.17
N ASP A 89 11.77 -15.68 10.82
CA ASP A 89 11.33 -15.39 9.46
C ASP A 89 11.55 -13.89 9.17
N TRP A 90 11.96 -13.58 7.95
CA TRP A 90 12.05 -12.21 7.45
C TRP A 90 11.18 -12.07 6.21
N ALA A 91 10.28 -11.09 6.23
CA ALA A 91 9.38 -10.79 5.12
C ALA A 91 9.55 -9.34 4.69
N TYR A 92 9.54 -9.10 3.38
CA TYR A 92 9.38 -7.74 2.85
C TYR A 92 7.90 -7.43 2.69
N VAL A 93 7.49 -6.29 3.22
CA VAL A 93 6.15 -5.74 3.06
C VAL A 93 6.20 -4.39 2.37
N ASN A 94 5.10 -4.02 1.73
CA ASN A 94 5.01 -2.75 1.03
C ASN A 94 5.10 -1.57 2.02
N ASP A 95 5.83 -0.53 1.64
CA ASP A 95 5.78 0.77 2.29
C ASP A 95 4.83 1.67 1.49
N PHE A 96 3.65 1.96 2.04
CA PHE A 96 2.64 2.74 1.33
C PHE A 96 3.02 4.23 1.19
N GLU A 97 3.97 4.74 1.99
CA GLU A 97 4.50 6.08 1.83
C GLU A 97 5.60 6.14 0.76
N ARG A 98 6.38 5.06 0.65
CA ARG A 98 7.51 4.94 -0.30
C ARG A 98 7.47 3.56 -0.99
N PRO A 99 6.64 3.39 -2.03
CA PRO A 99 6.40 2.08 -2.66
C PRO A 99 7.64 1.38 -3.24
N ASP A 100 8.70 2.14 -3.48
CA ASP A 100 10.02 1.71 -3.96
C ASP A 100 10.99 1.30 -2.83
N GLU A 101 10.61 1.49 -1.57
CA GLU A 101 11.41 1.16 -0.38
C GLU A 101 10.66 0.17 0.54
N PRO A 102 10.68 -1.15 0.25
CA PRO A 102 9.95 -2.13 1.07
C PRO A 102 10.49 -2.19 2.51
N LYS A 103 9.57 -2.32 3.47
CA LYS A 103 9.91 -2.51 4.90
C LYS A 103 10.18 -3.99 5.17
N ALA A 104 11.16 -4.27 6.03
CA ALA A 104 11.45 -5.64 6.48
C ALA A 104 10.77 -5.92 7.81
N LEU A 105 9.95 -6.97 7.87
CA LEU A 105 9.33 -7.47 9.09
C LEU A 105 10.08 -8.70 9.61
N ARG A 106 10.29 -8.74 10.91
CA ARG A 106 10.85 -9.88 11.62
C ARG A 106 9.73 -10.64 12.32
N LEU A 107 9.54 -11.91 11.94
CA LEU A 107 8.51 -12.77 12.50
C LEU A 107 9.14 -13.97 13.24
N PRO A 108 8.45 -14.56 14.23
CA PRO A 108 8.89 -15.82 14.80
C PRO A 108 8.98 -16.92 13.72
N PRO A 109 9.73 -18.01 13.96
CA PRO A 109 9.86 -19.09 12.99
C PRO A 109 8.52 -19.62 12.47
N GLY A 110 8.35 -19.64 11.14
CA GLY A 110 7.11 -20.04 10.47
C GLY A 110 5.96 -19.03 10.61
N GLY A 111 6.19 -17.87 11.22
CA GLY A 111 5.22 -16.79 11.38
C GLY A 111 4.91 -16.07 10.07
N GLY A 112 5.87 -16.01 9.13
CA GLY A 112 5.68 -15.35 7.84
C GLY A 112 4.60 -16.03 7.00
N ALA A 113 4.63 -17.36 6.90
CA ALA A 113 3.60 -18.12 6.18
C ALA A 113 2.22 -17.98 6.84
N LYS A 114 2.15 -18.04 8.18
CA LYS A 114 0.89 -17.87 8.92
C LYS A 114 0.29 -16.48 8.71
N LEU A 115 1.12 -15.43 8.76
CA LEU A 115 0.66 -14.07 8.52
C LEU A 115 0.12 -13.91 7.11
N ARG A 116 0.87 -14.40 6.09
CA ARG A 116 0.41 -14.40 4.70
C ARG A 116 -0.95 -15.06 4.57
N ASP A 117 -1.09 -16.30 5.03
CA ASP A 117 -2.33 -17.08 4.84
C ASP A 117 -3.53 -16.41 5.53
N ARG A 118 -3.34 -15.87 6.74
CA ARG A 118 -4.42 -15.15 7.45
C ARG A 118 -4.77 -13.82 6.78
N PHE A 119 -3.76 -13.13 6.26
CA PHE A 119 -3.95 -11.86 5.57
C PHE A 119 -4.64 -12.04 4.21
N ASP A 120 -4.26 -13.06 3.44
CA ASP A 120 -4.94 -13.43 2.18
C ASP A 120 -6.42 -13.74 2.45
N GLN A 121 -6.72 -14.52 3.49
CA GLN A 121 -8.10 -14.80 3.89
C GLN A 121 -8.88 -13.52 4.25
N LEU A 122 -8.26 -12.59 4.99
CA LEU A 122 -8.91 -11.31 5.30
C LEU A 122 -9.19 -10.50 4.02
N LEU A 123 -8.26 -10.48 3.07
CA LEU A 123 -8.47 -9.76 1.81
C LEU A 123 -9.62 -10.37 1.00
N ASP A 124 -9.70 -11.70 0.91
CA ASP A 124 -10.81 -12.40 0.25
C ASP A 124 -12.16 -12.06 0.93
N GLU A 125 -12.21 -12.04 2.27
CA GLU A 125 -13.41 -11.66 3.03
C GLU A 125 -13.80 -10.20 2.76
N LEU A 126 -12.83 -9.29 2.72
CA LEU A 126 -13.08 -7.86 2.48
C LEU A 126 -13.52 -7.56 1.05
N GLU A 127 -13.01 -8.30 0.06
CA GLU A 127 -13.44 -8.19 -1.34
C GLU A 127 -14.94 -8.49 -1.49
N GLU A 128 -15.50 -9.36 -0.64
CA GLU A 128 -16.94 -9.61 -0.60
C GLU A 128 -17.73 -8.64 0.30
N LEU A 129 -17.17 -8.25 1.45
CA LEU A 129 -17.88 -7.46 2.45
C LEU A 129 -17.98 -5.98 2.07
N LEU A 130 -16.92 -5.39 1.49
CA LEU A 130 -16.88 -3.96 1.16
C LEU A 130 -17.97 -3.58 0.15
N PRO A 131 -18.12 -4.24 -1.01
CA PRO A 131 -19.20 -3.91 -1.94
C PRO A 131 -20.59 -4.01 -1.30
N LYS A 132 -20.85 -5.09 -0.53
CA LYS A 132 -22.12 -5.29 0.18
C LYS A 132 -22.40 -4.18 1.21
N ALA A 133 -21.36 -3.65 1.85
CA ALA A 133 -21.50 -2.55 2.80
C ALA A 133 -21.93 -1.25 2.09
N PHE A 134 -21.38 -0.98 0.90
CA PHE A 134 -21.79 0.14 0.04
C PHE A 134 -23.15 -0.07 -0.64
N GLU A 135 -23.61 -1.30 -0.78
CA GLU A 135 -24.98 -1.60 -1.27
C GLU A 135 -26.02 -1.67 -0.13
N SER A 136 -25.60 -1.42 1.12
CA SER A 136 -26.50 -1.51 2.26
C SER A 136 -27.56 -0.40 2.26
N GLU A 137 -28.79 -0.74 2.64
CA GLU A 137 -29.89 0.23 2.76
C GLU A 137 -29.53 1.42 3.66
N ASN A 138 -28.72 1.16 4.69
CA ASN A 138 -28.27 2.18 5.63
C ASN A 138 -27.35 3.22 4.94
N TYR A 139 -26.37 2.76 4.15
CA TYR A 139 -25.50 3.67 3.41
C TYR A 139 -26.27 4.44 2.33
N GLU A 140 -27.10 3.76 1.54
CA GLU A 140 -27.90 4.40 0.48
C GLU A 140 -28.84 5.46 1.04
N GLN A 141 -29.48 5.19 2.18
CA GLN A 141 -30.35 6.17 2.83
C GLN A 141 -29.58 7.40 3.32
N HIS A 142 -28.45 7.22 4.02
CA HIS A 142 -27.64 8.35 4.49
C HIS A 142 -27.07 9.17 3.33
N ARG A 143 -26.60 8.51 2.27
CA ARG A 143 -26.13 9.17 1.05
C ARG A 143 -27.24 10.02 0.44
N LYS A 144 -28.44 9.44 0.28
CA LYS A 144 -29.59 10.12 -0.32
C LYS A 144 -30.04 11.33 0.50
N GLU A 145 -30.15 11.18 1.82
CA GLU A 145 -30.53 12.28 2.72
C GLU A 145 -29.52 13.44 2.65
N MET A 146 -28.22 13.11 2.64
CA MET A 146 -27.15 14.10 2.54
C MET A 146 -27.17 14.84 1.20
N VAL A 147 -27.30 14.12 0.08
CA VAL A 147 -27.38 14.72 -1.26
C VAL A 147 -28.60 15.64 -1.35
N GLN A 148 -29.76 15.17 -0.86
CA GLN A 148 -30.99 15.97 -0.87
C GLN A 148 -30.85 17.26 -0.03
N GLU A 149 -30.27 17.18 1.18
CA GLU A 149 -30.03 18.36 2.03
C GLU A 149 -29.19 19.43 1.30
N LEU A 150 -28.12 19.00 0.63
CA LEU A 150 -27.18 19.88 -0.06
C LEU A 150 -27.78 20.45 -1.35
N ASP A 151 -28.53 19.65 -2.11
CA ASP A 151 -29.26 20.11 -3.30
C ASP A 151 -30.34 21.14 -2.93
N GLU A 152 -31.10 20.90 -1.86
CA GLU A 152 -32.09 21.87 -1.34
C GLU A 152 -31.43 23.17 -0.88
N ARG A 153 -30.22 23.10 -0.31
CA ARG A 153 -29.45 24.29 0.08
C ARG A 153 -28.93 25.04 -1.15
N ARG A 154 -28.39 24.33 -2.14
CA ARG A 154 -27.94 24.91 -3.42
C ARG A 154 -29.10 25.60 -4.12
N GLN A 155 -30.25 24.93 -4.22
CA GLN A 155 -31.44 25.45 -4.87
C GLN A 155 -31.93 26.74 -4.20
N ARG A 156 -31.96 26.79 -2.86
CA ARG A 156 -32.32 28.02 -2.12
C ARG A 156 -31.41 29.20 -2.42
N VAL A 157 -30.10 28.97 -2.54
CA VAL A 157 -29.11 30.01 -2.85
C VAL A 157 -29.32 30.55 -4.27
N VAL A 158 -29.57 29.67 -5.23
CA VAL A 158 -29.86 30.04 -6.63
C VAL A 158 -31.19 30.79 -6.75
N GLU A 159 -32.25 30.27 -6.13
CA GLU A 159 -33.58 30.91 -6.12
C GLU A 159 -33.55 32.31 -5.48
N ALA A 160 -32.77 32.50 -4.41
CA ALA A 160 -32.58 33.81 -3.80
C ALA A 160 -31.88 34.79 -4.76
N MET A 161 -30.90 34.32 -5.55
CA MET A 161 -30.23 35.12 -6.57
C MET A 161 -31.18 35.49 -7.72
N GLU A 162 -31.97 34.54 -8.20
CA GLU A 162 -33.00 34.80 -9.22
C GLU A 162 -34.06 35.80 -8.74
N ALA A 163 -34.53 35.66 -7.50
CA ALA A 163 -35.50 36.57 -6.91
C ALA A 163 -34.91 37.99 -6.76
N SER A 164 -33.64 38.11 -6.33
CA SER A 164 -32.94 39.39 -6.26
C SER A 164 -32.84 40.05 -7.64
N ALA A 165 -32.40 39.31 -8.66
CA ALA A 165 -32.31 39.80 -10.04
C ALA A 165 -33.68 40.28 -10.55
N ARG A 166 -34.74 39.48 -10.37
CA ARG A 166 -36.10 39.84 -10.79
C ARG A 166 -36.62 41.09 -10.08
N SER A 167 -36.35 41.24 -8.78
CA SER A 167 -36.76 42.42 -8.00
C SER A 167 -36.08 43.71 -8.47
N GLN A 168 -34.90 43.59 -9.07
CA GLN A 168 -34.13 44.70 -9.65
C GLN A 168 -34.37 44.86 -11.16
N GLY A 169 -35.32 44.11 -11.73
CA GLY A 169 -35.71 44.23 -13.13
C GLY A 169 -34.82 43.45 -14.09
N PHE A 170 -34.17 42.38 -13.66
CA PHE A 170 -33.33 41.51 -14.50
C PHE A 170 -33.77 40.05 -14.46
N ALA A 171 -33.59 39.35 -15.57
CA ALA A 171 -33.58 37.89 -15.65
C ALA A 171 -32.14 37.40 -15.78
N ILE A 172 -31.85 36.23 -15.22
CA ILE A 172 -30.59 35.54 -15.45
C ILE A 172 -30.80 34.58 -16.62
N ILE A 173 -29.93 34.64 -17.62
CA ILE A 173 -29.97 33.75 -18.78
C ILE A 173 -28.63 33.04 -18.91
N GLU A 174 -28.67 31.74 -19.17
CA GLU A 174 -27.51 31.00 -19.62
C GLU A 174 -27.20 31.32 -21.08
N THR A 175 -25.93 31.63 -21.33
CA THR A 175 -25.37 31.81 -22.67
C THR A 175 -24.18 30.86 -22.84
N PRO A 176 -23.74 30.57 -24.08
CA PRO A 176 -22.55 29.74 -24.31
C PRO A 176 -21.27 30.29 -23.66
N THR A 177 -21.25 31.58 -23.34
CA THR A 177 -20.15 32.29 -22.68
C THR A 177 -20.33 32.44 -21.16
N GLY A 178 -21.40 31.87 -20.60
CA GLY A 178 -21.73 31.93 -19.16
C GLY A 178 -23.07 32.59 -18.86
N LEU A 179 -23.28 32.98 -17.60
CA LEU A 179 -24.51 33.61 -17.14
C LEU A 179 -24.52 35.11 -17.44
N LEU A 180 -25.63 35.63 -17.98
CA LEU A 180 -25.82 37.04 -18.29
C LEU A 180 -27.11 37.58 -17.66
N PHE A 181 -27.06 38.81 -17.17
CA PHE A 181 -28.25 39.54 -16.73
C PHE A 181 -28.90 40.24 -17.92
N ALA A 182 -30.17 39.94 -18.17
CA ALA A 182 -30.97 40.63 -19.19
C ALA A 182 -32.08 41.46 -18.52
N PRO A 183 -32.22 42.75 -18.86
CA PRO A 183 -33.31 43.57 -18.36
C PRO A 183 -34.69 42.97 -18.65
N LEU A 184 -35.63 43.11 -17.73
CA LEU A 184 -37.01 42.68 -17.88
C LEU A 184 -37.87 43.84 -18.38
N ILE A 185 -38.47 43.69 -19.56
CA ILE A 185 -39.49 44.59 -20.11
C ILE A 185 -40.78 43.81 -20.25
N ASP A 186 -41.88 44.30 -19.66
CA ASP A 186 -43.18 43.62 -19.61
C ASP A 186 -43.10 42.16 -19.09
N GLY A 187 -42.17 41.90 -18.16
CA GLY A 187 -41.96 40.58 -17.56
C GLY A 187 -41.20 39.57 -18.44
N LYS A 188 -40.61 40.00 -19.56
CA LYS A 188 -39.78 39.17 -20.44
C LYS A 188 -38.37 39.75 -20.57
N ALA A 189 -37.38 38.87 -20.75
CA ALA A 189 -36.02 39.28 -21.02
C ALA A 189 -35.97 40.11 -22.33
N ALA A 190 -35.49 41.34 -22.23
CA ALA A 190 -35.43 42.28 -23.31
C ALA A 190 -34.29 41.96 -24.28
N THR A 191 -34.52 42.13 -25.57
CA THR A 191 -33.44 42.18 -26.55
C THR A 191 -32.70 43.52 -26.46
N ARG A 192 -31.47 43.57 -26.99
CA ARG A 192 -30.67 44.80 -27.05
C ARG A 192 -31.42 45.98 -27.68
N GLU A 193 -32.18 45.72 -28.74
CA GLU A 193 -32.99 46.70 -29.44
C GLU A 193 -34.14 47.25 -28.57
N GLN A 194 -34.76 46.41 -27.74
CA GLN A 194 -35.82 46.82 -26.83
C GLN A 194 -35.27 47.64 -25.65
N PHE A 195 -34.07 47.32 -25.18
CA PHE A 195 -33.38 48.11 -24.16
C PHE A 195 -32.99 49.50 -24.66
N GLU A 196 -32.50 49.61 -25.90
CA GLU A 196 -32.11 50.90 -26.50
C GLU A 196 -33.32 51.84 -26.72
N GLN A 197 -34.52 51.28 -26.90
CA GLN A 197 -35.78 52.02 -27.03
C GLN A 197 -36.36 52.51 -25.69
N LEU A 198 -35.80 52.10 -24.54
CA LEU A 198 -36.25 52.59 -23.24
C LEU A 198 -35.89 54.08 -23.04
N PRO A 199 -36.69 54.81 -22.25
CA PRO A 199 -36.34 56.15 -21.79
C PRO A 199 -34.96 56.18 -21.14
N GLU A 200 -34.19 57.24 -21.40
CA GLU A 200 -32.81 57.40 -20.90
C GLU A 200 -32.73 57.26 -19.37
N GLU A 201 -33.74 57.77 -18.65
CA GLU A 201 -33.85 57.67 -17.19
C GLU A 201 -33.99 56.20 -16.71
N GLN A 202 -34.75 55.38 -17.44
CA GLN A 202 -34.94 53.96 -17.11
C GLN A 202 -33.71 53.11 -17.46
N ARG A 203 -33.04 53.41 -18.58
CA ARG A 203 -31.77 52.74 -18.92
C ARG A 203 -30.69 53.02 -17.87
N ASN A 204 -30.52 54.30 -17.49
CA ASN A 204 -29.51 54.69 -16.51
C ASN A 204 -29.76 54.04 -15.13
N ALA A 205 -31.03 53.84 -14.75
CA ALA A 205 -31.38 53.14 -13.50
C ALA A 205 -31.01 51.65 -13.53
N LEU A 206 -31.23 50.96 -14.66
CA LEU A 206 -30.86 49.55 -14.84
C LEU A 206 -29.34 49.38 -14.91
N GLU A 207 -28.64 50.22 -15.68
CA GLU A 207 -27.17 50.22 -15.76
C GLU A 207 -26.50 50.49 -14.40
N ALA A 208 -27.12 51.29 -13.53
CA ALA A 208 -26.61 51.54 -12.18
C ALA A 208 -26.83 50.36 -11.21
N ALA A 209 -27.81 49.50 -11.45
CA ALA A 209 -28.13 48.35 -10.62
C ALA A 209 -27.33 47.09 -11.00
N GLU A 210 -26.93 46.96 -12.26
CA GLU A 210 -26.20 45.81 -12.79
C GLU A 210 -24.90 45.48 -12.02
N PRO A 211 -24.02 46.43 -11.64
CA PRO A 211 -22.79 46.11 -10.91
C PRO A 211 -23.03 45.43 -9.55
N ALA A 212 -24.10 45.83 -8.85
CA ALA A 212 -24.46 45.23 -7.56
C ALA A 212 -24.97 43.79 -7.74
N LEU A 213 -25.72 43.52 -8.82
CA LEU A 213 -26.16 42.17 -9.18
C LEU A 213 -25.00 41.26 -9.58
N VAL A 214 -24.01 41.79 -10.31
CA VAL A 214 -22.79 41.04 -10.66
C VAL A 214 -22.01 40.67 -9.39
N GLU A 215 -21.80 41.60 -8.46
CA GLU A 215 -21.14 41.29 -7.18
C GLU A 215 -21.91 40.25 -6.37
N GLN A 216 -23.25 40.33 -6.36
CA GLN A 216 -24.10 39.35 -5.69
C GLN A 216 -23.99 37.97 -6.35
N MET A 217 -24.00 37.89 -7.69
CA MET A 217 -23.81 36.64 -8.43
C MET A 217 -22.46 36.00 -8.12
N GLU A 218 -21.38 36.77 -8.09
CA GLU A 218 -20.07 36.25 -7.72
C GLU A 218 -20.03 35.66 -6.29
N LYS A 219 -20.81 36.23 -5.35
CA LYS A 219 -20.97 35.68 -4.00
C LYS A 219 -21.77 34.38 -4.04
N THR A 220 -22.89 34.36 -4.76
CA THR A 220 -23.73 33.17 -4.98
C THR A 220 -22.93 32.02 -5.58
N LEU A 221 -22.15 32.27 -6.64
CA LEU A 221 -21.31 31.24 -7.28
C LEU A 221 -20.24 30.69 -6.32
N ARG A 222 -19.63 31.54 -5.49
CA ARG A 222 -18.69 31.10 -4.44
C ARG A 222 -19.38 30.24 -3.37
N GLU A 223 -20.60 30.58 -3.00
CA GLU A 223 -21.39 29.80 -2.05
C GLU A 223 -21.80 28.44 -2.64
N VAL A 224 -22.27 28.41 -3.89
CA VAL A 224 -22.56 27.17 -4.62
C VAL A 224 -21.32 26.28 -4.70
N LYS A 225 -20.16 26.84 -5.05
CA LYS A 225 -18.90 26.10 -5.04
C LYS A 225 -18.60 25.52 -3.65
N THR A 226 -18.79 26.31 -2.59
CA THR A 226 -18.58 25.86 -1.21
C THR A 226 -19.50 24.70 -0.84
N ILE A 227 -20.77 24.73 -1.27
CA ILE A 227 -21.73 23.63 -1.08
C ILE A 227 -21.28 22.37 -1.82
N ASN A 228 -20.77 22.50 -3.04
CA ASN A 228 -20.25 21.36 -3.81
C ASN A 228 -19.00 20.76 -3.16
N ASP A 229 -18.05 21.60 -2.70
CA ASP A 229 -16.86 21.13 -1.98
C ASP A 229 -17.25 20.42 -0.66
N GLU A 230 -18.26 20.95 0.04
CA GLU A 230 -18.85 20.31 1.22
C GLU A 230 -19.48 18.95 0.88
N ALA A 231 -20.19 18.83 -0.24
CA ALA A 231 -20.78 17.58 -0.71
C ALA A 231 -19.73 16.49 -0.91
N ILE A 232 -18.65 16.82 -1.64
CA ILE A 232 -17.53 15.91 -1.89
C ILE A 232 -16.92 15.45 -0.56
N SER A 233 -16.65 16.40 0.34
CA SER A 233 -16.05 16.10 1.65
C SER A 233 -16.94 15.22 2.53
N ARG A 234 -18.24 15.52 2.61
CA ARG A 234 -19.19 14.73 3.41
C ARG A 234 -19.39 13.32 2.84
N LEU A 235 -19.43 13.17 1.51
CA LEU A 235 -19.50 11.85 0.86
C LEU A 235 -18.24 11.03 1.17
N GLN A 236 -17.05 11.61 0.98
CA GLN A 236 -15.79 10.93 1.31
C GLN A 236 -15.70 10.56 2.80
N HIS A 237 -16.27 11.37 3.69
CA HIS A 237 -16.35 11.05 5.11
C HIS A 237 -17.25 9.85 5.37
N LEU A 238 -18.47 9.85 4.81
CA LEU A 238 -19.40 8.73 4.92
C LEU A 238 -18.78 7.43 4.39
N ASP A 239 -18.10 7.51 3.25
CA ASP A 239 -17.39 6.37 2.66
C ASP A 239 -16.33 5.79 3.59
N ARG A 240 -15.54 6.66 4.21
CA ARG A 240 -14.50 6.26 5.18
C ARG A 240 -15.10 5.66 6.44
N GLU A 241 -16.25 6.14 6.90
CA GLU A 241 -16.95 5.57 8.06
C GLU A 241 -17.45 4.16 7.75
N ILE A 242 -18.09 3.94 6.60
CA ILE A 242 -18.52 2.61 6.16
C ILE A 242 -17.32 1.68 5.98
N ALA A 243 -16.25 2.17 5.34
CA ALA A 243 -15.01 1.42 5.19
C ALA A 243 -14.44 1.02 6.55
N ALA A 244 -14.30 1.97 7.49
CA ALA A 244 -13.74 1.73 8.81
C ALA A 244 -14.57 0.72 9.62
N ALA A 245 -15.91 0.83 9.57
CA ALA A 245 -16.80 -0.11 10.23
C ALA A 245 -16.71 -1.54 9.65
N THR A 246 -16.45 -1.65 8.34
CA THR A 246 -16.32 -2.93 7.64
C THR A 246 -14.94 -3.56 7.87
N LEU A 247 -13.88 -2.75 7.82
CA LEU A 247 -12.49 -3.20 8.01
C LEU A 247 -12.18 -3.54 9.47
N GLY A 248 -12.76 -2.79 10.41
CA GLY A 248 -12.45 -2.86 11.85
C GLY A 248 -12.38 -4.29 12.39
N PRO A 249 -13.47 -5.08 12.33
CA PRO A 249 -13.50 -6.42 12.93
C PRO A 249 -12.37 -7.35 12.46
N GLY A 250 -12.11 -7.40 11.16
CA GLY A 250 -11.07 -8.29 10.60
C GLY A 250 -9.65 -7.84 10.94
N PHE A 251 -9.39 -6.53 10.93
CA PHE A 251 -8.10 -5.99 11.33
C PHE A 251 -7.86 -6.06 12.84
N ASP A 252 -8.90 -5.88 13.66
CA ASP A 252 -8.79 -5.96 15.12
C ASP A 252 -8.47 -7.40 15.56
N GLU A 253 -9.09 -8.41 14.94
CA GLU A 253 -8.76 -9.81 15.18
C GLU A 253 -7.28 -10.13 14.86
N LEU A 254 -6.78 -9.63 13.73
CA LEU A 254 -5.36 -9.75 13.38
C LEU A 254 -4.47 -9.02 14.39
N LYS A 255 -4.82 -7.80 14.80
CA LYS A 255 -4.03 -7.05 15.79
C LYS A 255 -3.97 -7.77 17.14
N GLU A 256 -5.05 -8.40 17.58
CA GLU A 256 -5.06 -9.22 18.79
C GLU A 256 -4.14 -10.43 18.66
N GLN A 257 -4.20 -11.14 17.52
CA GLN A 257 -3.33 -12.28 17.26
C GLN A 257 -1.84 -11.90 17.21
N TYR A 258 -1.54 -10.69 16.74
CA TYR A 258 -0.17 -10.19 16.55
C TYR A 258 0.26 -9.10 17.55
N ALA A 259 -0.41 -9.04 18.72
CA ALA A 259 -0.25 -7.97 19.71
C ALA A 259 1.18 -7.80 20.28
N GLU A 260 2.02 -8.84 20.21
CA GLU A 260 3.40 -8.80 20.71
C GLU A 260 4.41 -8.23 19.71
N TRP A 261 3.97 -7.87 18.49
CA TRP A 261 4.86 -7.47 17.40
C TRP A 261 4.50 -6.10 16.82
N ASP A 262 5.07 -5.04 17.40
CA ASP A 262 4.81 -3.64 17.03
C ASP A 262 4.98 -3.35 15.54
N ASP A 263 6.00 -3.93 14.90
CA ASP A 263 6.26 -3.75 13.46
C ASP A 263 5.10 -4.31 12.60
N ILE A 264 4.49 -5.42 13.03
CA ILE A 264 3.34 -6.02 12.36
C ILE A 264 2.09 -5.18 12.61
N LEU A 265 1.88 -4.71 13.85
CA LEU A 265 0.74 -3.85 14.18
C LEU A 265 0.75 -2.55 13.37
N THR A 266 1.94 -1.96 13.20
CA THR A 266 2.15 -0.77 12.37
C THR A 266 1.80 -1.07 10.93
N TYR A 267 2.32 -2.17 10.38
CA TYR A 267 2.00 -2.58 9.01
C TYR A 267 0.50 -2.83 8.79
N LEU A 268 -0.17 -3.52 9.71
CA LEU A 268 -1.62 -3.77 9.63
C LEU A 268 -2.42 -2.47 9.64
N GLU A 269 -1.98 -1.48 10.42
CA GLU A 269 -2.60 -0.16 10.43
C GLU A 269 -2.36 0.61 9.13
N ASP A 270 -1.14 0.57 8.59
CA ASP A 270 -0.80 1.18 7.31
C ASP A 270 -1.69 0.60 6.17
N VAL A 271 -1.86 -0.72 6.15
CA VAL A 271 -2.76 -1.40 5.20
C VAL A 271 -4.20 -0.92 5.40
N ARG A 272 -4.72 -0.93 6.64
CA ARG A 272 -6.09 -0.56 6.95
C ARG A 272 -6.41 0.85 6.45
N GLN A 273 -5.50 1.80 6.69
CA GLN A 273 -5.62 3.17 6.22
C GLN A 273 -5.54 3.26 4.70
N HIS A 274 -4.62 2.52 4.09
CA HIS A 274 -4.49 2.49 2.63
C HIS A 274 -5.76 1.97 1.95
N ILE A 275 -6.39 0.90 2.46
CA ILE A 275 -7.66 0.38 1.94
C ILE A 275 -8.77 1.42 2.14
N ALA A 276 -8.89 2.01 3.33
CA ALA A 276 -9.91 3.03 3.61
C ALA A 276 -9.78 4.28 2.72
N HIS A 277 -8.55 4.68 2.35
CA HIS A 277 -8.31 5.81 1.45
C HIS A 277 -8.69 5.49 -0.01
N HIS A 278 -8.67 4.22 -0.40
CA HIS A 278 -8.95 3.78 -1.77
C HIS A 278 -10.27 3.01 -1.88
N VAL A 279 -11.21 3.28 -0.96
CA VAL A 279 -12.43 2.51 -0.84
C VAL A 279 -13.35 2.67 -2.06
N ASP A 280 -13.23 3.77 -2.79
CA ASP A 280 -13.97 4.01 -4.04
C ASP A 280 -13.81 2.89 -5.08
N ARG A 281 -12.70 2.13 -5.03
CA ARG A 281 -12.46 0.99 -5.93
C ARG A 281 -13.41 -0.19 -5.67
N PHE A 282 -14.00 -0.27 -4.49
CA PHE A 282 -14.90 -1.35 -4.08
C PHE A 282 -16.37 -0.99 -4.26
N LYS A 283 -16.67 0.25 -4.65
CA LYS A 283 -18.01 0.64 -5.11
C LYS A 283 -18.21 0.03 -6.49
N SER A 284 -19.32 -0.68 -6.68
CA SER A 284 -19.68 -1.26 -7.98
C SER A 284 -19.68 -0.18 -9.07
N GLN A 285 -19.18 -0.49 -10.27
CA GLN A 285 -19.19 0.37 -11.46
C GLN A 285 -20.62 0.62 -12.02
N THR A 286 -21.63 0.74 -11.16
CA THR A 286 -23.01 1.03 -11.55
C THR A 286 -23.33 2.52 -11.62
N ASP A 287 -22.39 3.41 -11.26
CA ASP A 287 -22.60 4.87 -11.25
C ASP A 287 -21.76 5.64 -12.30
N ASP A 288 -21.29 4.99 -13.38
CA ASP A 288 -20.73 5.64 -14.57
C ASP A 288 -21.83 6.28 -15.46
N GLY A 289 -22.74 7.00 -14.82
CA GLY A 289 -23.94 7.54 -15.43
C GLY A 289 -24.39 8.90 -14.92
N GLU A 290 -23.62 9.61 -14.09
CA GLU A 290 -23.75 11.06 -13.88
C GLU A 290 -22.60 11.55 -13.00
N ALA A 291 -21.38 11.58 -13.57
CA ALA A 291 -20.46 12.63 -13.16
C ALA A 291 -21.17 13.96 -13.49
N PRO A 292 -21.35 14.91 -12.55
CA PRO A 292 -21.78 16.23 -12.94
C PRO A 292 -20.74 16.73 -13.92
N ALA A 293 -21.18 17.02 -15.15
CA ALA A 293 -20.36 17.58 -16.18
C ALA A 293 -19.50 18.69 -15.56
N SER A 294 -18.19 18.50 -15.58
CA SER A 294 -17.25 19.58 -15.28
C SER A 294 -17.30 20.55 -16.46
N ASP A 295 -18.37 21.33 -16.54
CA ASP A 295 -18.38 22.57 -17.27
C ASP A 295 -18.02 23.67 -16.28
N ILE A 296 -16.70 23.89 -16.16
CA ILE A 296 -15.94 25.16 -16.13
C ILE A 296 -14.49 24.87 -15.75
#